data_AF-A0A7J3SCQ4-F1
#
_entry.id   AF-A0A7J3SCQ4-F1
#
_cell.length_a   1.000
_cell.length_b   1.000
_cell.length_c   1.000
_cell.angle_alpha   90.00
_cell.angle_beta   90.00
_cell.angle_gamma   90.00
#
_symmetry.space_group_name_H-M   'P 1'
#
loop_
_entity.id
_entity.type
_entity.pdbx_description
1 polymer ?
#
loop_
_entity_poly.entity_id
_entity_poly.type
_entity_poly.pdbx_seq_one_letter_code
_entity_poly.pdbx_strand_id
1 'polypeptide(L)'
;MSSDTESLREILEGLTEIAVIYANRLAELKIGPITERVASFGYYNPKEGRIQIEEVARMICQCGKVGLTLNVFYLPNTCDVGHPIDEIIPDYVRRLFTRLKRDDWYITILPRIVSKAVLNFTFLRTQLIEWYLCDKNNVPCLCFIICDEIEGKKNNCPYLSVVPSSSYSECTNDRGPSFCMGYTGRVFCPFTKRKRIPWVVIQATIRDYPRSRLVAVKQLSNLKDPLHKFLAI
;
A
#
# COMPACT_ATOMS: atom_id res chain seq x y z
N MET A 1 -22.70 -14.53 -22.63
CA MET A 1 -21.51 -13.64 -22.77
C MET A 1 -20.53 -14.37 -23.68
N SER A 2 -20.10 -13.74 -24.78
CA SER A 2 -19.53 -14.40 -25.97
C SER A 2 -18.05 -14.78 -25.82
N SER A 3 -17.62 -15.86 -26.47
CA SER A 3 -16.22 -16.34 -26.47
C SER A 3 -15.19 -15.27 -26.85
N ASP A 4 -15.58 -14.30 -27.68
CA ASP A 4 -14.70 -13.21 -28.13
C ASP A 4 -14.27 -12.29 -26.98
N THR A 5 -15.13 -12.11 -25.97
CA THR A 5 -14.78 -11.31 -24.78
C THR A 5 -13.80 -12.01 -23.86
N GLU A 6 -13.83 -13.34 -23.85
CA GLU A 6 -12.94 -14.18 -23.06
C GLU A 6 -11.54 -14.21 -23.70
N SER A 7 -11.46 -14.41 -25.02
CA SER A 7 -10.19 -14.36 -25.76
C SER A 7 -9.50 -12.99 -25.68
N LEU A 8 -10.27 -11.88 -25.75
CA LEU A 8 -9.69 -10.54 -25.58
C LEU A 8 -9.11 -10.36 -24.17
N ARG A 9 -9.81 -10.84 -23.14
CA ARG A 9 -9.34 -10.78 -21.75
C ARG A 9 -8.05 -11.57 -21.56
N GLU A 10 -7.97 -12.78 -22.09
CA GLU A 10 -6.77 -13.61 -22.03
C GLU A 10 -5.56 -12.92 -22.70
N ILE A 11 -5.77 -12.29 -23.86
CA ILE A 11 -4.71 -11.53 -24.55
C ILE A 11 -4.24 -10.36 -23.68
N LEU A 12 -5.16 -9.60 -23.07
CA LEU A 12 -4.82 -8.48 -22.20
C LEU A 12 -4.09 -8.91 -20.93
N GLU A 13 -4.47 -10.05 -20.34
CA GLU A 13 -3.80 -10.66 -19.20
C GLU A 13 -2.38 -11.11 -19.59
N GLY A 14 -2.21 -11.77 -20.74
CA GLY A 14 -0.90 -12.18 -21.26
C GLY A 14 0.04 -11.00 -21.55
N LEU A 15 -0.46 -9.92 -22.15
CA LEU A 15 0.32 -8.70 -22.35
C LEU A 15 0.72 -8.04 -21.03
N THR A 16 -0.17 -8.08 -20.02
CA THR A 16 0.12 -7.58 -18.68
C THR A 16 1.23 -8.40 -18.03
N GLU A 17 1.21 -9.73 -18.20
CA GLU A 17 2.23 -10.62 -17.67
C GLU A 17 3.61 -10.32 -18.26
N ILE A 18 3.69 -10.17 -19.59
CA ILE A 18 4.93 -9.83 -20.28
C ILE A 18 5.48 -8.49 -19.78
N ALA A 19 4.62 -7.49 -19.62
CA ALA A 19 5.01 -6.18 -19.09
C ALA A 19 5.57 -6.28 -17.66
N VAL A 20 4.94 -7.08 -16.81
CA VAL A 20 5.38 -7.31 -15.42
C VAL A 20 6.72 -8.05 -15.38
N ILE A 21 6.90 -9.11 -16.16
CA ILE A 21 8.16 -9.86 -16.25
C ILE A 21 9.30 -8.92 -16.66
N TYR A 22 9.06 -8.11 -17.69
CA TYR A 22 10.04 -7.15 -18.15
C TYR A 22 10.36 -6.10 -17.08
N ALA A 23 9.34 -5.46 -16.52
CA ALA A 23 9.51 -4.44 -15.47
C ALA A 23 10.24 -5.01 -14.25
N ASN A 24 9.91 -6.23 -13.83
CA ASN A 24 10.56 -6.89 -12.70
C ASN A 24 12.04 -7.16 -12.98
N ARG A 25 12.39 -7.61 -14.19
CA ARG A 25 13.78 -7.86 -14.60
C ARG A 25 14.59 -6.58 -14.67
N LEU A 26 14.01 -5.50 -15.20
CA LEU A 26 14.69 -4.21 -15.25
C LEU A 26 14.88 -3.63 -13.85
N ALA A 27 13.83 -3.70 -13.01
CA ALA A 27 13.92 -3.34 -11.61
C ALA A 27 14.97 -4.17 -10.86
N GLU A 28 15.12 -5.47 -11.17
CA GLU A 28 16.13 -6.32 -10.54
C GLU A 28 17.55 -5.87 -10.84
N LEU A 29 17.81 -5.51 -12.10
CA LEU A 29 19.11 -4.98 -12.53
C LEU A 29 19.42 -3.60 -11.96
N LYS A 30 18.40 -2.76 -11.72
CA LYS A 30 18.57 -1.35 -11.36
C LYS A 30 18.48 -1.09 -9.87
N ILE A 31 17.54 -1.73 -9.19
CA ILE A 31 17.14 -1.43 -7.82
C ILE A 31 17.16 -2.69 -6.92
N GLY A 32 17.72 -3.80 -7.40
CA GLY A 32 17.88 -5.03 -6.60
C GLY A 32 16.62 -5.91 -6.55
N PRO A 33 16.62 -7.00 -5.77
CA PRO A 33 15.55 -8.01 -5.80
C PRO A 33 14.23 -7.50 -5.20
N ILE A 34 13.13 -8.19 -5.51
CA ILE A 34 11.77 -7.78 -5.08
C ILE A 34 11.63 -7.59 -3.56
N THR A 35 12.38 -8.35 -2.76
CA THR A 35 12.41 -8.29 -1.28
C THR A 35 12.92 -6.96 -0.73
N GLU A 36 13.62 -6.18 -1.54
CA GLU A 36 14.14 -4.87 -1.17
C GLU A 36 13.19 -3.74 -1.56
N ARG A 37 12.16 -4.03 -2.35
CA ARG A 37 11.33 -3.00 -2.99
C ARG A 37 9.99 -2.86 -2.28
N VAL A 38 9.63 -1.62 -1.97
CA VAL A 38 8.40 -1.30 -1.27
C VAL A 38 7.71 -0.13 -1.96
N ALA A 39 6.43 -0.30 -2.28
CA ALA A 39 5.64 0.77 -2.87
C ALA A 39 5.05 1.70 -1.80
N SER A 40 4.93 2.98 -2.14
CA SER A 40 4.18 3.99 -1.42
C SER A 40 3.03 4.48 -2.29
N PHE A 41 1.82 4.39 -1.76
CA PHE A 41 0.58 4.78 -2.40
C PHE A 41 -0.17 5.81 -1.57
N GLY A 42 -0.97 6.63 -2.24
CA GLY A 42 -1.74 7.67 -1.59
C GLY A 42 -2.41 8.60 -2.58
N TYR A 43 -3.19 9.55 -2.06
CA TYR A 43 -3.93 10.47 -2.90
C TYR A 43 -2.98 11.49 -3.57
N TYR A 44 -2.87 11.46 -4.90
CA TYR A 44 -2.13 12.45 -5.68
C TYR A 44 -2.96 13.73 -5.85
N ASN A 45 -2.94 14.60 -4.84
CA ASN A 45 -3.27 16.02 -4.99
C ASN A 45 -2.02 16.77 -5.50
N PRO A 46 -2.11 17.55 -6.60
CA PRO A 46 -1.00 18.35 -7.13
C PRO A 46 -0.32 19.28 -6.11
N LYS A 47 -1.02 19.70 -5.04
CA LYS A 47 -0.48 20.63 -4.03
C LYS A 47 0.22 19.95 -2.85
N GLU A 48 -0.32 18.84 -2.36
CA GLU A 48 0.13 18.23 -1.08
C GLU A 48 0.31 16.71 -1.16
N GLY A 49 -0.45 16.04 -2.03
CA GLY A 49 -0.55 14.59 -2.04
C GLY A 49 0.70 13.91 -2.59
N ARG A 50 1.30 14.51 -3.63
CA ARG A 50 2.60 14.07 -4.17
C ARG A 50 3.70 14.13 -3.10
N ILE A 51 3.69 15.19 -2.29
CA ILE A 51 4.71 15.43 -1.25
C ILE A 51 4.65 14.31 -0.19
N GLN A 52 3.45 13.96 0.30
CA GLN A 52 3.31 12.92 1.32
C GLN A 52 3.75 11.54 0.84
N ILE A 53 3.41 11.16 -0.39
CA ILE A 53 3.76 9.84 -0.94
C ILE A 53 5.27 9.73 -1.16
N GLU A 54 5.89 10.77 -1.71
CA GLU A 54 7.34 10.82 -1.86
C GLU A 54 8.05 10.88 -0.50
N GLU A 55 7.51 11.59 0.49
CA GLU A 55 8.06 11.59 1.85
C GLU A 55 8.01 10.20 2.50
N VAL A 56 6.91 9.45 2.33
CA VAL A 56 6.83 8.05 2.77
C VAL A 56 7.85 7.18 2.03
N ALA A 57 8.00 7.35 0.72
CA ALA A 57 9.01 6.60 -0.05
C ALA A 57 10.44 6.90 0.44
N ARG A 58 10.73 8.15 0.81
CA ARG A 58 12.00 8.52 1.46
C ARG A 58 12.16 7.91 2.85
N MET A 59 11.11 7.83 3.65
CA MET A 59 11.15 7.13 4.94
C MET A 59 11.45 5.63 4.74
N ILE A 60 10.85 5.00 3.73
CA ILE A 60 11.17 3.60 3.39
C ILE A 60 12.65 3.46 2.99
N CYS A 61 13.15 4.40 2.20
CA CYS A 61 14.56 4.47 1.85
C CYS A 61 15.49 4.58 3.07
N GLN A 62 15.12 5.40 4.05
CA GLN A 62 15.86 5.55 5.31
C GLN A 62 15.89 4.25 6.13
N CYS A 63 14.93 3.34 5.92
CA CYS A 63 14.93 2.00 6.49
C CYS A 63 15.81 0.99 5.72
N GLY A 64 16.57 1.43 4.71
CA GLY A 64 17.47 0.58 3.91
C GLY A 64 16.79 -0.19 2.78
N LYS A 65 15.55 0.15 2.44
CA LYS A 65 14.78 -0.47 1.33
C LYS A 65 14.67 0.48 0.14
N VAL A 66 14.28 0.01 -1.02
CA VAL A 66 13.92 0.88 -2.15
C VAL A 66 12.49 1.37 -1.94
N GLY A 67 12.31 2.68 -1.91
CA GLY A 67 10.98 3.31 -1.83
C GLY A 67 10.47 3.70 -3.22
N LEU A 68 9.40 3.08 -3.70
CA LEU A 68 8.81 3.33 -5.01
C LEU A 68 7.50 4.12 -4.86
N THR A 69 7.28 5.13 -5.70
CA THR A 69 5.99 5.84 -5.82
C THR A 69 5.36 5.54 -7.18
N LEU A 70 4.37 6.32 -7.64
CA LEU A 70 3.88 6.21 -9.02
C LEU A 70 4.81 6.85 -10.05
N ASN A 71 5.70 7.76 -9.64
CA ASN A 71 6.45 8.60 -10.57
C ASN A 71 7.97 8.50 -10.39
N VAL A 72 8.42 8.21 -9.17
CA VAL A 72 9.83 8.17 -8.80
C VAL A 72 10.12 7.00 -7.86
N PHE A 73 11.39 6.60 -7.78
CA PHE A 73 11.91 5.71 -6.74
C PHE A 73 13.13 6.34 -6.05
N TYR A 74 13.40 5.84 -4.83
CA TYR A 74 14.52 6.27 -3.99
C TYR A 74 15.33 5.04 -3.60
N LEU A 75 16.64 5.08 -3.86
CA LEU A 75 17.58 3.99 -3.58
C LEU A 75 18.11 4.09 -2.14
N PRO A 76 18.34 2.96 -1.45
CA PRO A 76 18.96 2.94 -0.13
C PRO A 76 20.19 3.84 -0.05
N ASN A 77 20.33 4.59 1.05
CA ASN A 77 21.42 5.55 1.29
C ASN A 77 21.45 6.80 0.39
N THR A 78 20.53 6.95 -0.56
CA THR A 78 20.43 8.13 -1.45
C THR A 78 19.01 8.71 -1.46
N CYS A 79 18.41 8.78 -0.26
CA CYS A 79 16.99 9.08 -0.10
C CYS A 79 16.56 10.50 -0.50
N ASP A 80 17.50 11.41 -0.73
CA ASP A 80 17.17 12.78 -1.17
C ASP A 80 17.08 12.91 -2.70
N VAL A 81 17.49 11.86 -3.44
CA VAL A 81 17.50 11.86 -4.91
C VAL A 81 16.38 10.96 -5.43
N GLY A 82 15.35 11.57 -6.02
CA GLY A 82 14.28 10.85 -6.70
C GLY A 82 14.69 10.51 -8.13
N HIS A 83 14.73 9.22 -8.44
CA HIS A 83 14.94 8.70 -9.78
C HIS A 83 13.61 8.48 -10.48
N PRO A 84 13.44 8.83 -11.77
CA PRO A 84 12.18 8.65 -12.45
C PRO A 84 11.85 7.17 -12.66
N ILE A 85 10.58 6.80 -12.48
CA ILE A 85 10.16 5.40 -12.51
C ILE A 85 10.30 4.74 -13.90
N ASP A 86 10.38 5.55 -14.95
CA ASP A 86 10.57 5.07 -16.32
C ASP A 86 11.90 4.34 -16.53
N GLU A 87 12.88 4.52 -15.62
CA GLU A 87 14.12 3.74 -15.60
C GLU A 87 13.90 2.24 -15.26
N ILE A 88 12.79 1.90 -14.61
CA ILE A 88 12.45 0.52 -14.22
C ILE A 88 11.14 0.02 -14.85
N ILE A 89 10.26 0.93 -15.26
CA ILE A 89 9.01 0.64 -15.97
C ILE A 89 8.99 1.50 -17.25
N PRO A 90 9.58 1.03 -18.36
CA PRO A 90 9.81 1.90 -19.50
C PRO A 90 8.54 2.42 -20.14
N ASP A 91 8.70 3.55 -20.79
CA ASP A 91 7.63 4.33 -21.37
C ASP A 91 6.79 3.60 -22.44
N TYR A 92 7.35 2.57 -23.08
CA TYR A 92 6.57 1.73 -24.00
C TYR A 92 5.52 0.88 -23.29
N VAL A 93 5.75 0.49 -22.03
CA VAL A 93 4.76 -0.21 -21.21
C VAL A 93 3.57 0.72 -21.01
N ARG A 94 3.84 1.97 -20.58
CA ARG A 94 2.81 3.02 -20.48
C ARG A 94 2.03 3.17 -21.79
N ARG A 95 2.73 3.32 -22.93
CA ARG A 95 2.10 3.47 -24.25
C ARG A 95 1.24 2.27 -24.65
N LEU A 96 1.66 1.04 -24.35
CA LEU A 96 0.89 -0.17 -24.62
C LEU A 96 -0.46 -0.10 -23.91
N PHE A 97 -0.44 0.16 -22.61
CA PHE A 97 -1.67 0.19 -21.83
C PHE A 97 -2.57 1.40 -22.10
N THR A 98 -2.00 2.57 -22.43
CA THR A 98 -2.79 3.71 -22.92
C THR A 98 -3.56 3.34 -24.19
N ARG A 99 -2.95 2.62 -25.14
CA ARG A 99 -3.65 2.13 -26.35
C ARG A 99 -4.75 1.12 -26.03
N LEU A 100 -4.58 0.36 -24.95
CA LEU A 100 -5.57 -0.60 -24.44
C LEU A 100 -6.65 0.05 -23.55
N LYS A 101 -6.65 1.39 -23.41
CA LYS A 101 -7.55 2.16 -22.52
C LYS A 101 -7.53 1.66 -21.06
N ARG A 102 -6.34 1.28 -20.60
CA ARG A 102 -6.08 0.84 -19.22
C ARG A 102 -5.28 1.91 -18.49
N ASP A 103 -5.98 2.92 -17.99
CA ASP A 103 -5.37 4.03 -17.25
C ASP A 103 -4.82 3.59 -15.88
N ASP A 104 -5.20 2.39 -15.42
CA ASP A 104 -4.80 1.73 -14.18
C ASP A 104 -3.55 0.85 -14.31
N TRP A 105 -2.88 0.87 -15.47
CA TRP A 105 -1.79 -0.06 -15.75
C TRP A 105 -0.65 0.03 -14.75
N TYR A 106 -0.32 1.24 -14.33
CA TYR A 106 0.77 1.47 -13.41
C TYR A 106 0.47 0.82 -12.05
N ILE A 107 -0.75 1.03 -11.54
CA ILE A 107 -1.20 0.42 -10.29
C ILE A 107 -1.43 -1.09 -10.42
N THR A 108 -1.55 -1.61 -11.64
CA THR A 108 -1.58 -3.07 -11.91
C THR A 108 -0.18 -3.68 -11.87
N ILE A 109 0.83 -2.99 -12.40
CA ILE A 109 2.20 -3.51 -12.47
C ILE A 109 2.94 -3.33 -11.16
N LEU A 110 2.86 -2.14 -10.53
CA LEU A 110 3.70 -1.82 -9.38
C LEU A 110 3.56 -2.83 -8.22
N PRO A 111 2.34 -3.25 -7.80
CA PRO A 111 2.19 -4.27 -6.76
C PRO A 111 2.86 -5.61 -7.11
N ARG A 112 3.04 -5.92 -8.40
CA ARG A 112 3.62 -7.19 -8.85
C ARG A 112 5.15 -7.20 -8.90
N ILE A 113 5.78 -6.04 -8.66
CA ILE A 113 7.24 -5.89 -8.67
C ILE A 113 7.80 -5.42 -7.33
N VAL A 114 6.98 -5.41 -6.27
CA VAL A 114 7.35 -5.02 -4.91
C VAL A 114 6.99 -6.12 -3.92
N SER A 115 7.69 -6.16 -2.78
CA SER A 115 7.43 -7.13 -1.71
C SER A 115 6.41 -6.64 -0.69
N LYS A 116 6.26 -5.32 -0.52
CA LYS A 116 5.36 -4.66 0.44
C LYS A 116 4.84 -3.35 -0.11
N ALA A 117 3.75 -2.85 0.49
CA ALA A 117 3.17 -1.56 0.16
C ALA A 117 2.84 -0.75 1.43
N VAL A 118 2.96 0.57 1.34
CA VAL A 118 2.55 1.53 2.37
C VAL A 118 1.49 2.44 1.77
N LEU A 119 0.30 2.48 2.34
CA LEU A 119 -0.86 3.15 1.75
C LEU A 119 -1.39 4.24 2.68
N ASN A 120 -1.41 5.48 2.18
CA ASN A 120 -2.02 6.61 2.87
C ASN A 120 -3.53 6.63 2.64
N PHE A 121 -4.29 6.20 3.63
CA PHE A 121 -5.76 6.14 3.64
C PHE A 121 -6.44 7.41 4.17
N THR A 122 -5.69 8.49 4.42
CA THR A 122 -6.23 9.73 5.00
C THR A 122 -7.35 10.33 4.13
N PHE A 123 -7.22 10.23 2.81
CA PHE A 123 -8.21 10.64 1.83
C PHE A 123 -8.53 9.47 0.90
N LEU A 124 -9.73 8.90 1.02
CA LEU A 124 -10.18 7.78 0.21
C LEU A 124 -10.57 8.24 -1.20
N ARG A 125 -9.71 8.00 -2.19
CA ARG A 125 -10.02 8.07 -3.63
C ARG A 125 -9.62 6.79 -4.34
N THR A 126 -8.40 6.74 -4.87
CA THR A 126 -7.84 5.58 -5.59
C THR A 126 -7.30 4.50 -4.66
N GLN A 127 -7.19 4.80 -3.36
CA GLN A 127 -6.53 3.98 -2.35
C GLN A 127 -7.18 2.61 -2.18
N LEU A 128 -8.50 2.52 -2.41
CA LEU A 128 -9.19 1.23 -2.36
C LEU A 128 -8.79 0.32 -3.52
N ILE A 129 -8.55 0.88 -4.70
CA ILE A 129 -8.07 0.13 -5.87
C ILE A 129 -6.62 -0.29 -5.66
N GLU A 130 -5.77 0.64 -5.20
CA GLU A 130 -4.36 0.37 -4.86
C GLU A 130 -4.24 -0.77 -3.84
N TRP A 131 -5.06 -0.72 -2.78
CA TRP A 131 -5.14 -1.79 -1.77
C TRP A 131 -5.65 -3.10 -2.36
N TYR A 132 -6.74 -3.08 -3.13
CA TYR A 132 -7.30 -4.29 -3.73
C TYR A 132 -6.30 -4.99 -4.63
N LEU A 133 -5.52 -4.23 -5.42
CA LEU A 133 -4.49 -4.80 -6.27
C LEU A 133 -3.30 -5.34 -5.46
N CYS A 134 -2.96 -4.76 -4.32
CA CYS A 134 -1.98 -5.34 -3.40
C CYS A 134 -2.48 -6.65 -2.79
N ASP A 135 -3.71 -6.67 -2.26
CA ASP A 135 -4.36 -7.86 -1.69
C ASP A 135 -4.44 -9.00 -2.71
N LYS A 136 -4.90 -8.71 -3.93
CA LYS A 136 -4.96 -9.69 -5.05
C LYS A 136 -3.60 -10.30 -5.39
N ASN A 137 -2.51 -9.55 -5.22
CA ASN A 137 -1.15 -10.01 -5.49
C ASN A 137 -0.42 -10.50 -4.22
N ASN A 138 -1.12 -10.71 -3.10
CA ASN A 138 -0.56 -11.13 -1.82
C ASN A 138 0.54 -10.21 -1.26
N VAL A 139 0.50 -8.92 -1.60
CA VAL A 139 1.44 -7.90 -1.15
C VAL A 139 1.00 -7.38 0.22
N PRO A 140 1.76 -7.61 1.29
CA PRO A 140 1.44 -7.07 2.60
C PRO A 140 1.41 -5.55 2.60
N CYS A 141 0.46 -4.98 3.33
CA CYS A 141 0.17 -3.56 3.31
C CYS A 141 0.29 -2.93 4.70
N LEU A 142 1.00 -1.82 4.83
CA LEU A 142 0.88 -0.88 5.94
C LEU A 142 -0.07 0.25 5.53
N CYS A 143 -1.32 0.14 5.92
CA CYS A 143 -2.33 1.17 5.74
C CYS A 143 -2.22 2.18 6.89
N PHE A 144 -2.19 3.47 6.60
CA PHE A 144 -2.16 4.49 7.65
C PHE A 144 -3.13 5.64 7.39
N ILE A 145 -3.59 6.28 8.46
CA ILE A 145 -4.33 7.54 8.41
C ILE A 145 -3.67 8.59 9.29
N ILE A 146 -3.73 9.84 8.85
CA ILE A 146 -3.32 11.01 9.64
C ILE A 146 -4.56 11.58 10.35
N CYS A 147 -4.57 11.54 11.68
CA CYS A 147 -5.59 12.15 12.52
C CYS A 147 -5.06 12.45 13.93
N ASP A 148 -5.48 13.59 14.49
CA ASP A 148 -4.98 14.10 15.78
C ASP A 148 -5.19 13.11 16.93
N GLU A 149 -6.27 12.33 16.86
CA GLU A 149 -6.62 11.34 17.87
C GLU A 149 -7.38 10.14 17.27
N ILE A 150 -6.98 8.94 17.66
CA ILE A 150 -7.91 7.82 17.78
C ILE A 150 -8.12 7.58 19.26
N GLU A 151 -9.12 8.26 19.83
CA GLU A 151 -9.59 7.93 21.17
C GLU A 151 -10.43 6.65 21.08
N GLY A 152 -9.92 5.60 21.72
CA GLY A 152 -10.68 4.39 21.95
C GLY A 152 -10.08 3.66 23.14
N LYS A 153 -10.92 3.26 24.08
CA LYS A 153 -10.54 2.24 25.07
C LYS A 153 -10.64 0.87 24.36
N LYS A 154 -9.84 -0.14 24.76
CA LYS A 154 -10.03 -1.54 24.32
C LYS A 154 -11.49 -2.01 24.43
N ASN A 155 -12.25 -1.42 25.36
CA ASN A 155 -13.66 -1.69 25.58
C ASN A 155 -14.58 -1.22 24.43
N ASN A 156 -14.16 -0.27 23.59
CA ASN A 156 -14.94 0.22 22.45
C ASN A 156 -14.61 -0.54 21.15
N CYS A 157 -13.36 -0.97 20.99
CA CYS A 157 -12.88 -1.78 19.87
C CYS A 157 -11.88 -2.82 20.39
N PRO A 158 -12.20 -4.13 20.35
CA PRO A 158 -11.31 -5.17 20.86
C PRO A 158 -10.02 -5.31 20.05
N TYR A 159 -10.01 -4.79 18.81
CA TYR A 159 -8.86 -4.79 17.90
C TYR A 159 -7.99 -3.53 18.03
N LEU A 160 -8.42 -2.52 18.78
CA LEU A 160 -7.63 -1.31 18.94
C LEU A 160 -6.56 -1.50 20.01
N SER A 161 -5.30 -1.52 19.59
CA SER A 161 -4.15 -1.37 20.47
C SER A 161 -3.71 0.09 20.48
N VAL A 162 -3.92 0.75 21.61
CA VAL A 162 -3.31 2.04 21.91
C VAL A 162 -2.07 1.75 22.74
N VAL A 163 -0.89 1.90 22.16
CA VAL A 163 0.36 1.65 22.88
C VAL A 163 0.68 2.95 23.66
N PRO A 164 0.67 2.93 25.01
CA PRO A 164 0.75 4.16 25.83
C PRO A 164 2.03 4.99 25.64
N SER A 165 3.05 4.43 24.99
CA SER A 165 4.34 5.05 24.72
C SER A 165 4.63 5.27 23.23
N SER A 166 3.74 4.87 22.31
CA SER A 166 3.95 5.11 20.87
C SER A 166 3.15 6.30 20.40
N SER A 167 3.64 6.96 19.35
CA SER A 167 2.95 8.07 18.70
C SER A 167 1.85 7.63 17.72
N TYR A 168 1.38 6.37 17.81
CA TYR A 168 0.42 5.80 16.87
C TYR A 168 -0.51 4.79 17.53
N SER A 169 -1.74 4.69 17.02
CA SER A 169 -2.69 3.62 17.38
C SER A 169 -2.74 2.59 16.27
N GLU A 170 -3.00 1.33 16.61
CA GLU A 170 -2.98 0.22 15.65
C GLU A 170 -4.18 -0.70 15.80
N CYS A 171 -4.71 -1.17 14.67
CA CYS A 171 -5.65 -2.27 14.63
C CYS A 171 -4.85 -3.59 14.66
N THR A 172 -4.86 -4.29 15.79
CA THR A 172 -4.17 -5.58 15.96
C THR A 172 -5.16 -6.73 16.02
N ASN A 173 -4.69 -7.93 15.69
CA ASN A 173 -5.44 -9.16 15.86
C ASN A 173 -4.67 -10.19 16.68
N ASP A 174 -4.21 -9.78 17.86
CA ASP A 174 -3.38 -10.62 18.74
C ASP A 174 -4.14 -11.87 19.28
N ARG A 175 -5.45 -11.97 19.02
CA ARG A 175 -6.32 -13.10 19.41
C ARG A 175 -6.63 -14.08 18.27
N GLY A 176 -6.14 -13.82 17.05
CA GLY A 176 -6.24 -14.70 15.90
C GLY A 176 -7.45 -14.46 14.96
N PRO A 177 -7.42 -14.98 13.71
CA PRO A 177 -8.38 -14.65 12.65
C PRO A 177 -9.84 -15.00 12.97
N SER A 178 -10.06 -16.05 13.77
CA SER A 178 -11.38 -16.53 14.18
C SER A 178 -12.18 -15.53 15.01
N PHE A 179 -11.51 -14.59 15.67
CA PHE A 179 -12.18 -13.54 16.46
C PHE A 179 -12.93 -12.54 15.56
N CYS A 180 -12.46 -12.35 14.32
CA CYS A 180 -13.05 -11.44 13.34
C CYS A 180 -14.39 -11.95 12.75
N MET A 181 -14.64 -13.27 12.80
CA MET A 181 -15.81 -13.90 12.17
C MET A 181 -17.09 -13.90 13.04
N GLY A 182 -16.99 -13.57 14.33
CA GLY A 182 -18.08 -13.79 15.30
C GLY A 182 -18.72 -12.54 15.94
N TYR A 183 -18.19 -11.33 15.71
CA TYR A 183 -18.69 -10.14 16.41
C TYR A 183 -19.72 -9.37 15.57
N THR A 184 -21.00 -9.71 15.74
CA THR A 184 -22.18 -9.06 15.11
C THR A 184 -22.72 -7.86 15.91
N GLY A 185 -22.13 -7.55 17.07
CA GLY A 185 -22.41 -6.32 17.80
C GLY A 185 -21.85 -5.11 17.05
N ARG A 186 -22.47 -3.93 17.18
CA ARG A 186 -21.98 -2.65 16.64
C ARG A 186 -20.62 -2.30 17.27
N VAL A 187 -19.54 -2.94 16.83
CA VAL A 187 -18.19 -2.63 17.28
C VAL A 187 -17.89 -1.23 16.76
N PHE A 188 -17.73 -0.31 17.70
CA PHE A 188 -17.23 1.02 17.37
C PHE A 188 -15.81 0.86 16.83
N CYS A 189 -15.63 1.01 15.52
CA CYS A 189 -14.31 1.08 14.94
C CYS A 189 -13.94 2.56 14.77
N PRO A 190 -12.93 3.09 15.49
CA PRO A 190 -12.56 4.48 15.36
C PRO A 190 -12.10 4.83 13.93
N PHE A 191 -11.52 3.87 13.21
CA PHE A 191 -11.09 4.02 11.81
C PHE A 191 -12.26 4.23 10.84
N THR A 192 -13.39 3.53 11.02
CA THR A 192 -14.60 3.74 10.20
C THR A 192 -15.29 5.05 10.57
N LYS A 193 -15.36 5.39 11.86
CA LYS A 193 -16.10 6.59 12.30
C LYS A 193 -15.37 7.89 11.97
N ARG A 194 -14.05 7.97 12.18
CA ARG A 194 -13.28 9.22 12.01
C ARG A 194 -12.87 9.48 10.56
N LYS A 195 -12.56 8.44 9.77
CA LYS A 195 -12.02 8.58 8.40
C LYS A 195 -12.77 7.78 7.33
N ARG A 196 -13.86 7.08 7.69
CA ARG A 196 -14.69 6.29 6.76
C ARG A 196 -13.92 5.19 6.00
N ILE A 197 -12.87 4.62 6.60
CA ILE A 197 -12.17 3.47 5.99
C ILE A 197 -13.18 2.34 5.76
N PRO A 198 -13.28 1.78 4.54
CA PRO A 198 -14.21 0.69 4.27
C PRO A 198 -13.93 -0.52 5.17
N TRP A 199 -14.99 -1.14 5.66
CA TRP A 199 -14.89 -2.30 6.55
C TRP A 199 -14.10 -3.46 5.94
N VAL A 200 -14.19 -3.65 4.61
CA VAL A 200 -13.42 -4.68 3.88
C VAL A 200 -11.90 -4.52 4.04
N VAL A 201 -11.38 -3.28 4.04
CA VAL A 201 -9.95 -3.00 4.23
C VAL A 201 -9.54 -3.36 5.66
N ILE A 202 -10.38 -3.02 6.64
CA ILE A 202 -10.15 -3.31 8.05
C ILE A 202 -10.16 -4.82 8.28
N GLN A 203 -11.17 -5.53 7.76
CA GLN A 203 -11.28 -6.99 7.88
C GLN A 203 -10.08 -7.69 7.27
N ALA A 204 -9.67 -7.31 6.06
CA ALA A 204 -8.51 -7.91 5.41
C ALA A 204 -7.22 -7.65 6.20
N THR A 205 -7.05 -6.44 6.73
CA THR A 205 -5.88 -6.10 7.55
C THR A 205 -5.86 -6.91 8.85
N ILE A 206 -7.00 -7.10 9.51
CA ILE A 206 -7.14 -7.93 10.72
C ILE A 206 -6.87 -9.41 10.41
N ARG A 207 -7.35 -9.91 9.28
CA ARG A 207 -7.15 -11.30 8.83
C ARG A 207 -5.68 -11.60 8.54
N ASP A 208 -4.99 -10.66 7.90
CA ASP A 208 -3.62 -10.82 7.42
C ASP A 208 -2.57 -10.32 8.44
N TYR A 209 -3.00 -9.91 9.65
CA TYR A 209 -2.10 -9.50 10.72
C TYR A 209 -1.21 -10.68 11.17
N PRO A 210 0.10 -10.47 11.45
CA PRO A 210 0.83 -9.19 11.47
C PRO A 210 1.45 -8.78 10.12
N ARG A 211 1.21 -9.53 9.03
CA ARG A 211 1.78 -9.21 7.71
C ARG A 211 1.26 -7.88 7.19
N SER A 212 -0.05 -7.65 7.27
CA SER A 212 -0.67 -6.35 6.97
C SER A 212 -1.06 -5.62 8.26
N ARG A 213 -0.96 -4.29 8.26
CA ARG A 213 -1.11 -3.46 9.45
C ARG A 213 -1.92 -2.20 9.12
N LEU A 214 -2.82 -1.80 10.03
CA LEU A 214 -3.60 -0.58 9.91
C LEU A 214 -3.32 0.31 11.11
N VAL A 215 -2.73 1.48 10.85
CA VAL A 215 -2.29 2.40 11.91
C VAL A 215 -2.90 3.79 11.75
N ALA A 216 -2.99 4.50 12.85
CA ALA A 216 -3.32 5.92 12.86
C ALA A 216 -2.21 6.69 13.53
N VAL A 217 -1.77 7.76 12.87
CA VAL A 217 -0.67 8.62 13.28
C VAL A 217 -1.18 10.05 13.39
N LYS A 218 -0.62 10.84 14.31
CA LYS A 218 -1.01 12.26 14.46
C LYS A 218 -0.51 13.11 13.29
N GLN A 219 0.72 12.85 12.88
CA GLN A 219 1.40 13.49 11.75
C GLN A 219 2.29 12.47 11.04
N LEU A 220 2.70 12.78 9.82
CA LEU A 220 3.43 11.84 8.97
C LEU A 220 4.74 11.34 9.60
N SER A 221 5.44 12.20 10.34
CA SER A 221 6.67 11.83 11.06
C SER A 221 6.49 10.73 12.11
N ASN A 222 5.27 10.54 12.63
CA ASN A 222 4.94 9.46 13.56
C ASN A 222 4.79 8.09 12.88
N LEU A 223 4.89 8.03 11.54
CA LEU A 223 4.87 6.78 10.77
C LEU A 223 6.20 6.00 10.88
N LYS A 224 7.29 6.63 11.33
CA LYS A 224 8.62 6.00 11.40
C LYS A 224 8.61 4.68 12.17
N ASP A 225 8.08 4.68 13.39
CA ASP A 225 8.03 3.49 14.24
C ASP A 225 7.20 2.33 13.65
N PRO A 226 5.92 2.54 13.25
CA PRO A 226 5.16 1.47 12.64
C PRO A 226 5.75 1.01 11.30
N LEU A 227 6.36 1.92 10.53
CA LEU A 227 7.05 1.59 9.29
C LEU A 227 8.24 0.66 9.53
N HIS A 228 9.15 1.01 10.45
CA HIS A 228 10.29 0.16 10.79
C HIS A 228 9.86 -1.25 11.22
N LYS A 229 8.85 -1.34 12.11
CA LYS A 229 8.29 -2.62 12.55
C LYS A 229 7.69 -3.43 11.39
N PHE A 230 6.96 -2.77 10.49
CA PHE A 230 6.35 -3.43 9.32
C PHE A 230 7.41 -3.93 8.34
N LEU A 231 8.47 -3.17 8.13
CA LEU A 231 9.53 -3.54 7.20
C LEU A 231 10.43 -4.67 7.73
N ALA A 232 10.55 -4.83 9.06
CA ALA A 232 11.35 -5.88 9.70
C ALA A 232 10.72 -7.29 9.70
N ILE A 233 9.41 -7.40 9.46
CA ILE A 233 8.65 -8.67 9.43
C ILE A 233 8.78 -9.35 8.07
#